data_AF-A0A8F6TXV6-F1
#
_entry.id   AF-A0A8F6TXV6-F1
#
_cell.length_a   1.000
_cell.length_b   1.000
_cell.length_c   1.000
_cell.angle_alpha   90.00
_cell.angle_beta   90.00
_cell.angle_gamma   90.00
#
_symmetry.space_group_name_H-M   'P 1'
#
loop_
_entity.id
_entity.type
_entity.pdbx_description
1 polymer ?
#
loop_
_entity_poly.entity_id
_entity_poly.type
_entity_poly.pdbx_seq_one_letter_code
_entity_poly.pdbx_strand_id
1 'polypeptide(L)' 'MTQTRRQFLALSVAAATAARLAPTIATRAGGSRRVLTLVYDKSLGMMRAIDRLVP' A
#
# COMPACT_ATOMS: atom_id res chain seq x y z
N MET A 1 -29.12 14.16 19.79
CA MET A 1 -27.72 14.41 20.18
C MET A 1 -27.19 15.54 19.30
N THR A 2 -26.91 16.71 19.87
CA THR A 2 -26.47 17.89 19.11
C THR A 2 -24.95 17.87 18.96
N GLN A 3 -24.45 17.89 17.71
CA GLN A 3 -23.02 17.93 17.42
C GLN A 3 -22.46 19.29 17.86
N THR A 4 -21.48 19.29 18.77
CA THR A 4 -20.81 20.54 19.16
C THR A 4 -19.76 20.92 18.11
N ARG A 5 -19.50 22.24 17.92
CA ARG A 5 -18.49 22.71 16.96
C ARG A 5 -17.12 22.06 17.18
N ARG A 6 -16.74 21.84 18.44
CA ARG A 6 -15.49 21.18 18.80
C ARG A 6 -15.42 19.74 18.30
N GLN A 7 -16.53 19.00 18.40
CA GLN A 7 -16.59 17.64 17.86
C GLN A 7 -16.57 17.61 16.34
N PHE A 8 -17.22 18.57 15.68
CA PHE A 8 -17.12 18.71 14.23
C PHE A 8 -15.66 18.92 13.77
N LEU A 9 -14.92 19.81 14.44
CA LEU A 9 -13.51 20.06 14.15
C LEU A 9 -12.62 18.85 14.43
N ALA A 10 -12.86 18.13 15.53
CA ALA A 10 -12.09 16.93 15.85
C ALA A 10 -12.28 15.83 14.79
N LEU A 11 -13.52 15.64 14.33
CA LEU A 11 -13.85 14.63 13.32
C LEU A 11 -13.33 15.00 11.93
N SER A 12 -13.35 16.29 11.56
CA SER A 12 -12.82 16.72 10.27
C SER A 12 -11.30 16.56 10.19
N VAL A 13 -10.57 16.85 11.27
CA VAL A 13 -9.12 16.58 11.35
C VAL A 13 -8.83 15.08 11.30
N ALA A 14 -9.59 14.26 12.04
CA ALA A 14 -9.45 12.80 12.00
C ALA A 14 -9.72 12.23 10.59
N ALA A 15 -10.76 12.72 9.91
CA ALA A 15 -11.09 12.30 8.55
C ALA A 15 -9.99 12.72 7.55
N ALA A 16 -9.48 13.95 7.65
CA ALA A 16 -8.42 14.44 6.78
C ALA A 16 -7.10 13.67 6.94
N THR A 17 -6.76 13.31 8.18
CA THR A 17 -5.57 12.50 8.47
C THR A 17 -5.74 11.06 8.01
N ALA A 18 -6.91 10.45 8.23
CA ALA A 18 -7.23 9.12 7.73
C ALA A 18 -7.18 9.05 6.20
N ALA A 19 -7.78 10.02 5.49
CA ALA A 19 -7.75 10.10 4.03
C ALA A 19 -6.33 10.23 3.47
N ARG A 20 -5.43 10.93 4.17
CA ARG A 20 -4.03 11.10 3.77
C ARG A 20 -3.19 9.84 4.01
N LEU A 21 -3.48 9.08 5.07
CA LEU A 21 -2.74 7.87 5.42
C LEU A 21 -3.30 6.62 4.71
N ALA A 22 -4.56 6.63 4.29
CA ALA A 22 -5.20 5.51 3.60
C ALA A 22 -4.39 4.97 2.39
N PRO A 23 -3.81 5.79 1.48
CA PRO A 23 -2.99 5.29 0.37
C PRO A 23 -1.71 4.60 0.86
N THR A 24 -1.07 5.17 1.88
CA THR A 24 0.17 4.61 2.45
C THR A 24 -0.07 3.29 3.19
N ILE A 25 -1.23 3.16 3.83
CA ILE A 25 -1.63 1.92 4.51
C ILE A 25 -2.10 0.91 3.48
N ALA A 26 -2.88 1.29 2.46
CA ALA A 26 -3.30 0.38 1.40
C ALA A 26 -2.11 -0.20 0.63
N THR A 27 -1.10 0.63 0.33
CA THR A 27 0.13 0.18 -0.35
C THR A 27 1.03 -0.70 0.54
N ARG A 28 1.00 -0.53 1.86
CA ARG A 28 1.78 -1.37 2.80
C ARG A 28 1.05 -2.61 3.31
N ALA A 29 -0.28 -2.56 3.43
CA ALA A 29 -1.09 -3.61 4.05
C ALA A 29 -1.78 -4.54 3.04
N GLY A 30 -1.98 -4.11 1.79
CA GLY A 30 -2.74 -4.87 0.78
C GLY A 30 -1.91 -5.50 -0.34
N GLY A 31 -0.61 -5.24 -0.42
CA GLY A 31 0.21 -5.64 -1.57
C GLY A 31 1.24 -6.68 -1.16
N SER A 32 0.94 -7.94 -1.43
CA SER A 32 1.90 -9.05 -1.44
C SER A 32 3.30 -8.62 -1.85
N ARG A 33 4.30 -9.05 -1.07
CA ARG A 33 5.68 -8.60 -1.21
C ARG A 33 6.19 -8.97 -2.59
N ARG A 34 6.33 -7.98 -3.45
CA ARG A 34 6.88 -8.15 -4.80
C ARG A 34 8.39 -8.07 -4.76
N VAL A 35 9.05 -9.14 -5.18
CA VAL A 35 10.51 -9.23 -5.22
C VAL A 35 10.96 -9.50 -6.64
N LEU A 36 11.80 -8.62 -7.18
CA LEU A 36 12.51 -8.89 -8.43
C LEU A 36 13.51 -10.01 -8.19
N THR A 37 13.17 -11.19 -8.68
CA THR A 37 14.02 -12.37 -8.59
C THR A 37 14.76 -12.56 -9.90
N LEU A 38 16.07 -12.70 -9.84
CA LEU A 38 16.87 -13.08 -10.99
C LEU A 38 16.85 -14.60 -11.15
N VAL A 39 16.38 -15.07 -12.30
CA VAL A 39 16.30 -16.51 -12.64
C VAL A 39 16.95 -16.75 -13.99
N TYR A 40 17.67 -17.86 -14.14
CA TYR A 40 18.23 -18.25 -15.43
C TYR A 40 17.13 -18.79 -16.35
N ASP A 41 16.92 -18.15 -17.49
CA ASP A 41 15.97 -18.56 -18.51
C ASP A 41 16.66 -19.45 -19.54
N LYS A 42 16.41 -20.76 -19.47
CA LYS A 42 17.07 -21.76 -20.33
C LYS A 42 16.66 -21.64 -21.80
N SER A 43 15.49 -21.08 -22.09
CA SER A 43 15.03 -20.87 -23.47
C SER A 43 15.77 -19.73 -24.16
N LEU A 44 16.14 -18.70 -23.38
CA LEU A 44 16.85 -17.52 -23.85
C LEU A 44 18.37 -17.60 -23.62
N GLY A 45 18.85 -18.55 -22.81
CA GLY A 45 20.26 -18.71 -22.48
C GLY A 45 20.82 -17.57 -21.62
N MET A 46 19.98 -16.85 -20.87
CA MET A 46 20.39 -15.67 -20.10
C MET A 46 19.64 -15.52 -18.77
N MET A 47 20.15 -14.67 -17.88
CA MET A 47 19.47 -14.29 -16.64
C MET A 47 18.33 -13.32 -16.92
N ARG A 48 17.18 -13.55 -16.30
CA ARG A 48 15.98 -12.73 -16.42
C ARG A 48 15.48 -12.27 -15.06
N ALA A 49 15.20 -10.98 -14.94
CA ALA A 49 14.54 -10.42 -13.77
C ALA A 49 13.03 -10.62 -13.89
N ILE A 50 12.43 -11.33 -12.92
CA ILE A 50 10.99 -11.57 -12.87
C ILE A 50 10.39 -10.97 -11.61
N ASP A 51 9.23 -10.31 -11.76
CA ASP A 51 8.45 -9.84 -10.61
C ASP A 51 7.77 -11.05 -9.96
N ARG A 52 8.14 -11.35 -8.72
CA ARG A 52 7.59 -12.49 -7.96
C ARG A 52 6.71 -11.97 -6.83
N LEU A 53 5.47 -12.42 -6.84
CA LEU A 53 4.52 -12.22 -5.74
C LEU A 53 4.85 -13.20 -4.59
N VAL A 54 5.21 -12.70 -3.42
CA VAL A 54 5.44 -13.50 -2.21
C VAL A 54 4.27 -13.28 -1.24
N PRO A 55 3.62 -14.36 -0.73
CA PRO A 55 2.56 -14.26 0.26
C PRO A 55 3.07 -13.77 1.62
#